data_AF-A0A3D5Z6Y7-F1
#
_entry.id   AF-A0A3D5Z6Y7-F1
#
_cell.length_a   1.000
_cell.length_b   1.000
_cell.length_c   1.000
_cell.angle_alpha   90.00
_cell.angle_beta   90.00
_cell.angle_gamma   90.00
#
_symmetry.space_group_name_H-M   'P 1'
#
loop_
_entity.id
_entity.type
_entity.pdbx_description
1 polymer ?
#
loop_
_entity_poly.entity_id
_entity_poly.type
_entity_poly.pdbx_seq_one_letter_code
_entity_poly.pdbx_strand_id
1 'polypeptide(L)'
;MVNVNILNLFRKIICSLVCIIKYTKNNELKSEAIKYLNDFLEKYELYNNKGKYSLSNWEEIIDFCNECYGDKDIFDYAENVEYGLRELMEISNAK
;
A
#
# COMPACT_ATOMS: atom_id res chain seq x y z
N MET A 1 3.99 2.03 22.00
CA MET A 1 4.47 3.30 21.43
C MET A 1 4.39 3.20 19.91
N VAL A 2 3.80 4.18 19.24
CA VAL A 2 3.68 4.18 17.77
C VAL A 2 5.07 4.41 17.16
N ASN A 3 5.54 3.47 16.34
CA ASN A 3 6.78 3.60 15.57
C ASN A 3 6.52 4.46 14.33
N VAL A 4 7.26 5.57 14.21
CA VAL A 4 7.16 6.54 13.12
C VAL A 4 7.50 5.91 11.75
N ASN A 5 8.39 4.92 11.70
CA ASN A 5 8.74 4.26 10.45
C ASN A 5 7.53 3.51 9.87
N ILE A 6 6.75 2.81 10.71
CA ILE A 6 5.51 2.15 10.27
C ILE A 6 4.50 3.19 9.76
N LEU A 7 4.34 4.34 10.43
CA LEU A 7 3.47 5.41 9.94
C LEU A 7 3.92 5.94 8.57
N ASN A 8 5.22 6.11 8.37
CA ASN A 8 5.77 6.60 7.11
C ASN A 8 5.57 5.59 5.97
N LEU A 9 5.69 4.29 6.26
CA LEU A 9 5.38 3.24 5.28
C LEU A 9 3.90 3.26 4.88
N PHE A 10 2.98 3.34 5.84
CA PHE A 10 1.56 3.52 5.54
C PHE A 10 1.31 4.74 4.65
N ARG A 11 1.88 5.90 4.99
CA ARG A 11 1.73 7.14 4.20
C ARG A 11 2.28 6.97 2.78
N LYS A 12 3.44 6.34 2.63
CA LYS A 12 4.05 6.05 1.32
C LYS A 12 3.12 5.21 0.46
N ILE A 13 2.59 4.12 1.02
CA ILE A 13 1.65 3.24 0.32
C ILE A 13 0.37 4.00 -0.06
N ILE A 14 -0.25 4.72 0.88
CA ILE A 14 -1.47 5.49 0.67
C ILE A 14 -1.28 6.53 -0.45
N CYS A 15 -0.21 7.34 -0.39
CA CYS A 15 0.08 8.34 -1.40
C CYS A 15 0.31 7.71 -2.78
N SER A 16 0.98 6.55 -2.83
CA SER A 16 1.26 5.84 -4.08
C SER A 16 -0.03 5.28 -4.69
N LEU A 17 -0.92 4.69 -3.89
CA LEU A 17 -2.24 4.24 -4.35
C LEU A 17 -3.09 5.39 -4.90
N VAL A 18 -3.07 6.56 -4.25
CA VAL A 18 -3.73 7.78 -4.77
C VAL A 18 -3.16 8.19 -6.12
N CYS A 19 -1.84 8.12 -6.30
CA CYS A 19 -1.19 8.40 -7.58
C CYS A 19 -1.60 7.37 -8.66
N ILE A 20 -1.64 6.07 -8.34
CA ILE A 20 -2.11 5.03 -9.27
C ILE A 20 -3.53 5.36 -9.75
N ILE A 21 -4.46 5.62 -8.83
CA ILE A 21 -5.86 5.98 -9.13
C ILE A 21 -5.95 7.19 -10.07
N LYS A 22 -5.08 8.18 -9.85
CA LYS A 22 -5.08 9.43 -10.61
C LYS A 22 -4.53 9.25 -12.02
N TYR A 23 -3.43 8.51 -12.17
CA TYR A 23 -2.66 8.50 -13.41
C TYR A 23 -2.96 7.30 -14.32
N THR A 24 -3.45 6.18 -13.79
CA THR A 24 -3.81 5.05 -14.67
C THR A 24 -5.03 5.37 -15.53
N LYS A 25 -4.95 4.91 -16.78
CA LYS A 25 -6.07 4.87 -17.73
C LYS A 25 -6.84 3.55 -17.65
N ASN A 26 -6.32 2.53 -16.96
CA ASN A 26 -6.98 1.25 -16.78
C ASN A 26 -8.00 1.35 -15.63
N ASN A 27 -9.28 1.15 -15.95
CA ASN A 27 -10.37 1.23 -14.96
C ASN A 27 -10.36 0.08 -13.95
N GLU A 28 -9.84 -1.09 -14.34
CA GLU A 28 -9.75 -2.25 -13.45
C GLU A 28 -8.69 -1.98 -12.37
N LEU A 29 -7.47 -1.59 -12.79
CA LEU A 29 -6.40 -1.19 -11.86
C LEU A 29 -6.85 -0.03 -10.96
N LYS A 30 -7.61 0.92 -11.50
CA LYS A 30 -8.18 2.02 -10.70
C LYS A 30 -9.13 1.53 -9.61
N SER A 31 -10.03 0.61 -9.95
CA SER A 31 -10.98 0.03 -8.99
C SER A 31 -10.26 -0.75 -7.89
N GLU A 32 -9.25 -1.55 -8.26
CA GLU A 32 -8.44 -2.28 -7.28
C GLU A 32 -7.63 -1.36 -6.38
N ALA A 33 -7.00 -0.34 -6.94
CA ALA A 33 -6.25 0.65 -6.18
C ALA A 33 -7.15 1.36 -5.13
N ILE A 34 -8.42 1.64 -5.45
CA ILE A 34 -9.40 2.19 -4.51
C ILE A 34 -9.69 1.22 -3.36
N LYS A 35 -9.86 -0.08 -3.66
CA LYS A 35 -10.06 -1.12 -2.63
C LYS A 35 -8.88 -1.14 -1.66
N TYR A 36 -7.65 -1.19 -2.17
CA TYR A 36 -6.45 -1.21 -1.34
C TYR A 36 -6.25 0.11 -0.58
N LEU A 37 -6.57 1.25 -1.19
CA LEU A 37 -6.46 2.56 -0.53
C LEU A 37 -7.34 2.61 0.73
N ASN A 38 -8.60 2.19 0.63
CA ASN A 38 -9.52 2.19 1.76
C ASN A 38 -9.02 1.27 2.88
N ASP A 39 -8.55 0.08 2.53
CA ASP A 39 -7.99 -0.88 3.47
C ASP A 39 -6.74 -0.33 4.20
N PHE A 40 -5.83 0.31 3.47
CA PHE A 40 -4.64 0.92 4.08
C PHE A 40 -4.96 2.16 4.93
N LEU A 41 -6.00 2.93 4.59
CA LEU A 41 -6.48 4.05 5.43
C LEU A 41 -7.01 3.55 6.78
N GLU A 42 -7.84 2.51 6.78
CA GLU A 42 -8.35 1.90 8.02
C GLU A 42 -7.20 1.36 8.90
N LYS A 43 -6.25 0.66 8.28
CA LYS A 43 -5.06 0.14 8.98
C LYS A 43 -4.18 1.27 9.53
N TYR A 44 -4.00 2.35 8.78
CA TYR A 44 -3.25 3.53 9.23
C TYR A 44 -3.92 4.17 10.45
N GLU A 45 -5.23 4.39 10.44
CA GLU A 45 -5.95 4.97 11.57
C GLU A 45 -5.86 4.10 12.81
N LEU A 46 -6.05 2.78 12.64
CA LEU A 46 -5.95 1.83 13.74
C LEU A 46 -4.54 1.86 14.37
N TYR A 47 -3.50 1.92 13.53
CA TYR A 47 -2.14 1.98 13.99
C TYR A 47 -1.80 3.31 14.65
N ASN A 48 -2.22 4.43 14.06
CA ASN A 48 -1.97 5.77 14.59
C ASN A 48 -2.62 5.95 15.98
N ASN A 49 -3.81 5.40 16.18
CA ASN A 49 -4.56 5.57 17.42
C ASN A 49 -4.24 4.52 18.49
N LYS A 50 -4.04 3.26 18.08
CA LYS A 50 -3.91 2.12 19.02
C LYS A 50 -2.55 1.41 18.95
N GLY A 51 -1.68 1.80 18.02
CA GLY A 51 -0.39 1.12 17.80
C GLY A 51 -0.54 -0.31 17.28
N LYS A 52 -1.70 -0.66 16.70
CA LYS A 52 -2.03 -2.01 16.22
C LYS A 52 -2.33 -1.98 14.72
N TYR A 53 -1.81 -2.96 14.01
CA TYR A 53 -2.18 -3.27 12.63
C TYR A 53 -1.94 -4.76 12.38
N SER A 54 -2.58 -5.28 11.36
CA SER A 54 -2.32 -6.61 10.82
C SER A 54 -2.25 -6.50 9.31
N LEU A 55 -1.34 -7.23 8.69
CA LEU A 55 -1.27 -7.34 7.23
C LEU A 55 -2.00 -8.61 6.82
N SER A 56 -2.90 -8.48 5.85
CA SER A 56 -3.64 -9.57 5.22
C SER A 56 -3.61 -9.33 3.72
N ASN A 57 -3.82 -10.39 2.93
CA ASN A 57 -3.91 -10.32 1.46
C ASN A 57 -2.68 -9.68 0.80
N TRP A 58 -1.50 -9.84 1.39
CA TRP A 58 -0.28 -9.24 0.85
C TRP A 58 0.11 -9.83 -0.51
N GLU A 59 -0.21 -11.11 -0.76
CA GLU A 59 -0.05 -11.76 -2.07
C GLU A 59 -0.88 -11.05 -3.14
N GLU A 60 -2.17 -10.79 -2.88
CA GLU A 60 -3.06 -10.06 -3.79
C GLU A 60 -2.54 -8.64 -4.10
N ILE A 61 -1.97 -7.96 -3.10
CA ILE A 61 -1.41 -6.61 -3.29
C ILE A 61 -0.14 -6.65 -4.15
N ILE A 62 0.70 -7.69 -3.99
CA ILE A 62 1.89 -7.88 -4.83
C ILE A 62 1.48 -8.18 -6.27
N ASP A 63 0.48 -9.04 -6.48
CA ASP A 63 -0.05 -9.35 -7.81
C ASP A 63 -0.60 -8.10 -8.49
N PHE A 64 -1.36 -7.28 -7.77
CA PHE A 64 -1.79 -5.96 -8.23
C PHE A 64 -0.63 -5.04 -8.65
N CYS A 65 0.47 -5.01 -7.86
CA CYS A 65 1.65 -4.22 -8.22
C CYS A 65 2.30 -4.75 -9.51
N ASN A 66 2.37 -6.07 -9.68
CA ASN A 66 2.90 -6.71 -10.88
C ASN A 66 2.08 -6.35 -12.13
N GLU A 67 0.75 -6.31 -12.02
CA GLU A 67 -0.11 -5.86 -13.12
C GLU A 67 0.11 -4.38 -13.45
N CYS A 68 0.33 -3.54 -12.43
CA CYS A 68 0.63 -2.12 -12.62
C CYS A 68 1.94 -1.86 -13.37
N TYR A 69 2.92 -2.77 -13.33
CA TYR A 69 4.20 -2.60 -14.04
C TYR A 69 4.08 -2.56 -15.57
N GLY A 70 2.93 -3.00 -16.12
CA GLY A 70 2.62 -2.80 -17.54
C GLY A 70 2.30 -1.35 -17.92
N ASP A 71 1.99 -0.49 -16.96
CA ASP A 71 1.61 0.92 -17.17
C ASP A 71 2.72 1.85 -16.68
N LYS A 72 3.45 2.44 -17.64
CA LYS A 72 4.59 3.32 -17.38
C LYS A 72 4.22 4.59 -16.60
N ASP A 73 2.96 5.04 -16.69
CA ASP A 73 2.51 6.25 -16.00
C ASP A 73 2.37 6.01 -14.48
N ILE A 74 2.33 4.74 -14.05
CA ILE A 74 2.13 4.35 -12.64
C ILE A 74 3.21 3.43 -12.05
N PHE A 75 4.19 3.03 -12.86
CA PHE A 75 5.25 2.08 -12.47
C PHE A 75 5.90 2.44 -11.12
N ASP A 76 6.41 3.66 -10.99
CA ASP A 76 7.12 4.11 -9.78
C ASP A 76 6.21 4.07 -8.54
N TYR A 77 4.90 4.27 -8.71
CA TYR A 77 3.95 4.22 -7.60
C TYR A 77 3.67 2.78 -7.18
N ALA A 78 3.54 1.86 -8.14
CA ALA A 78 3.39 0.44 -7.86
C ALA A 78 4.62 -0.11 -7.12
N GLU A 79 5.82 0.28 -7.56
CA GLU A 79 7.06 -0.07 -6.88
C GLU A 79 7.05 0.42 -5.42
N ASN A 80 6.64 1.67 -5.19
CA ASN A 80 6.54 2.23 -3.85
C ASN A 80 5.52 1.52 -2.95
N VAL A 81 4.42 0.99 -3.51
CA VAL A 81 3.45 0.17 -2.77
C VAL A 81 4.08 -1.17 -2.39
N GLU A 82 4.68 -1.87 -3.35
CA GLU A 82 5.26 -3.21 -3.13
C GLU A 82 6.36 -3.17 -2.06
N TYR A 83 7.37 -2.30 -2.23
CA TYR A 83 8.46 -2.21 -1.26
C TYR A 83 7.97 -1.71 0.10
N GLY A 84 7.04 -0.75 0.12
CA GLY A 84 6.43 -0.30 1.37
C GLY A 84 5.73 -1.42 2.13
N LEU A 85 5.03 -2.30 1.42
CA LEU A 85 4.38 -3.48 1.99
C LEU A 85 5.40 -4.50 2.50
N ARG A 86 6.46 -4.80 1.72
CA ARG A 86 7.52 -5.73 2.12
C ARG A 86 8.22 -5.28 3.41
N GLU A 87 8.56 -3.99 3.51
CA GLU A 87 9.14 -3.43 4.73
C GLU A 87 8.19 -3.54 5.94
N LEU A 88 6.88 -3.31 5.73
CA LEU A 88 5.88 -3.52 6.79
C LEU A 88 5.81 -4.99 7.23
N MET A 89 5.94 -5.94 6.30
CA MET A 89 5.94 -7.37 6.61
C MET A 89 7.18 -7.77 7.40
N GLU A 90 8.37 -7.29 7.01
CA GLU A 90 9.62 -7.55 7.74
C GLU A 90 9.53 -7.07 9.19
N ILE A 91 9.03 -5.85 9.40
CA ILE A 91 8.83 -5.30 10.75
C ILE A 91 7.80 -6.13 11.55
N SER A 92 6.79 -6.66 10.88
CA SER A 92 5.73 -7.46 11.53
C SER A 92 6.22 -8.85 11.92
N ASN A 93 7.06 -9.48 11.10
CA ASN A 93 7.63 -10.81 11.33
C ASN A 93 8.83 -10.80 12.29
N ALA A 94 9.45 -9.63 12.50
CA ALA A 94 10.53 -9.43 13.47
C ALA A 94 10.03 -9.28 14.92
N LYS A 95 8.71 -9.29 15.16
CA LYS A 95 8.08 -9.22 16.49
C LYS A 95 7.61 -10.59 16.96
#